data_AF-A0A923IWM3-F1
#
_entry.id   AF-A0A923IWM3-F1
#
_cell.length_a   1.000
_cell.length_b   1.000
_cell.length_c   1.000
_cell.angle_alpha   90.00
_cell.angle_beta   90.00
_cell.angle_gamma   90.00
#
_symmetry.space_group_name_H-M   'P 1'
#
loop_
_entity.id
_entity.type
_entity.pdbx_description
1 polymer ?
#
loop_
_entity_poly.entity_id
_entity_poly.type
_entity_poly.pdbx_seq_one_letter_code
_entity_poly.pdbx_strand_id
1 'polypeptide(L)' 'MKKASIVLIVVGIVMAIVGSFIFNNLNYVNAVDAHAWSININGIRSFPWIGFLGGVLLVIGIIFNISAKGNKSH' A
#
# COMPACT_ATOMS: atom_id res chain seq x y z
N MET A 1 -14.13 10.60 -10.81
CA MET A 1 -12.70 10.29 -10.56
C MET A 1 -12.08 11.03 -9.37
N LYS A 2 -12.26 12.35 -9.17
CA LYS A 2 -11.56 13.11 -8.09
C LYS A 2 -11.86 12.65 -6.65
N LYS A 3 -13.11 12.32 -6.33
CA LYS A 3 -13.45 11.83 -4.98
C LYS A 3 -12.83 10.46 -4.71
N ALA A 4 -12.87 9.56 -5.69
CA ALA A 4 -12.25 8.25 -5.60
C ALA A 4 -10.73 8.33 -5.46
N SER A 5 -10.05 9.23 -6.17
CA SER A 5 -8.59 9.41 -6.02
C SER A 5 -8.19 9.92 -4.63
N ILE A 6 -8.97 10.84 -4.04
CA ILE A 6 -8.75 11.31 -2.67
C ILE A 6 -8.93 10.15 -1.68
N VAL A 7 -9.99 9.35 -1.84
CA VAL A 7 -10.23 8.17 -0.99
C VAL A 7 -9.08 7.17 -1.09
N LEU A 8 -8.58 6.88 -2.30
CA LEU A 8 -7.44 5.97 -2.50
C LEU A 8 -6.16 6.47 -1.83
N ILE A 9 -5.89 7.78 -1.88
CA ILE A 9 -4.75 8.39 -1.19
C ILE A 9 -4.91 8.26 0.33
N VAL A 10 -6.07 8.62 0.88
CA VAL A 10 -6.32 8.59 2.33
C VAL A 10 -6.23 7.15 2.86
N VAL A 11 -6.89 6.20 2.18
CA VAL A 11 -6.84 4.78 2.56
C VAL A 11 -5.43 4.23 2.43
N GLY A 12 -4.70 4.58 1.37
CA GLY A 12 -3.31 4.18 1.17
C GLY A 12 -2.39 4.64 2.30
N ILE A 13 -2.51 5.90 2.72
CA ILE A 13 -1.75 6.46 3.85
C ILE A 13 -2.08 5.72 5.15
N VAL A 14 -3.37 5.53 5.46
CA VAL A 14 -3.80 4.83 6.68
C VAL A 14 -3.26 3.40 6.70
N MET A 15 -3.35 2.67 5.59
CA MET A 15 -2.82 1.31 5.49
C MET A 15 -1.30 1.25 5.61
N ALA A 16 -0.56 2.21 5.04
CA ALA A 16 0.89 2.28 5.20
C ALA A 16 1.30 2.48 6.67
N ILE A 17 0.61 3.37 7.37
CA ILE A 17 0.84 3.63 8.80
C ILE A 17 0.51 2.38 9.64
N VAL A 18 -0.67 1.79 9.43
CA VAL A 18 -1.11 0.59 10.15
C VAL A 18 -0.16 -0.60 9.88
N GLY A 19 0.25 -0.78 8.62
CA GLY A 19 1.25 -1.79 8.25
C GLY A 19 2.58 -1.56 8.96
N SER A 20 3.04 -0.31 9.07
CA SER A 20 4.26 0.00 9.82
C SER A 20 4.15 -0.40 11.29
N PHE A 21 3.02 -0.14 11.95
CA PHE A 21 2.82 -0.55 13.35
C PHE A 21 2.73 -2.08 13.54
N ILE A 22 2.05 -2.78 12.63
CA ILE A 22 1.85 -4.24 12.73
C ILE A 22 3.17 -5.00 12.49
N PHE A 23 4.01 -4.52 11.56
CA PHE A 23 5.22 -5.24 11.14
C PHE A 23 6.52 -4.67 11.73
N ASN A 24 6.47 -3.63 12.58
CA ASN A 24 7.66 -2.99 13.18
C ASN A 24 8.57 -3.96 13.94
N ASN A 25 7.97 -4.97 14.59
CA ASN A 25 8.68 -5.93 15.44
C ASN A 25 8.91 -7.30 14.77
N LEU A 26 8.58 -7.45 13.48
CA LEU A 26 8.76 -8.72 12.76
C LEU A 26 9.95 -8.63 11.80
N ASN A 27 10.92 -9.54 11.94
CA ASN A 27 11.87 -9.82 10.87
C ASN A 27 11.08 -10.30 9.65
N TYR A 28 10.96 -9.47 8.61
CA TYR A 28 10.23 -9.80 7.38
C TYR A 28 11.18 -10.17 6.23
N VAL A 29 10.64 -10.88 5.23
CA VAL A 29 11.35 -11.22 3.98
C VAL A 29 10.90 -10.26 2.88
N ASN A 30 11.84 -9.86 2.02
CA ASN A 30 11.57 -8.96 0.91
C ASN A 30 10.63 -9.60 -0.13
N ALA A 31 9.81 -8.78 -0.79
CA ALA A 31 8.80 -9.25 -1.76
C ALA A 31 9.39 -10.02 -2.94
N VAL A 32 10.59 -9.63 -3.38
CA VAL A 32 11.29 -10.21 -4.53
C VAL A 32 12.03 -11.49 -4.15
N ASP A 33 12.37 -11.64 -2.87
CA ASP A 33 13.21 -12.72 -2.34
C ASP A 33 12.38 -13.84 -1.69
N ALA A 34 11.06 -13.67 -1.67
CA ALA A 34 10.13 -14.71 -1.24
C ALA A 34 10.02 -15.76 -2.35
N HIS A 35 10.78 -16.85 -2.23
CA HIS A 35 10.38 -18.12 -2.86
C HIS A 35 8.89 -18.34 -2.58
N ALA A 36 8.13 -18.83 -3.57
CA ALA A 36 6.67 -18.75 -3.70
C ALA A 36 5.76 -19.29 -2.55
N TRP A 37 6.29 -19.50 -1.34
CA TRP A 37 5.60 -20.09 -0.19
C TRP A 37 5.46 -19.13 1.01
N SER A 38 4.20 -18.73 1.21
CA SER A 38 3.41 -18.36 2.40
C SER A 38 3.84 -17.29 3.42
N ILE A 39 2.89 -16.36 3.63
CA ILE A 39 2.63 -15.53 4.81
C ILE A 39 2.61 -16.37 6.11
N ASN A 40 3.32 -15.93 7.18
CA ASN A 40 3.26 -16.54 8.52
C ASN A 40 2.80 -15.54 9.61
N ILE A 41 1.57 -15.73 10.10
CA ILE A 41 1.01 -15.07 11.29
C ILE A 41 1.05 -16.10 12.44
N ASN A 42 1.53 -15.69 13.61
CA ASN A 42 1.75 -16.54 14.81
C ASN A 42 2.99 -17.48 14.76
N GLY A 43 4.05 -17.16 13.99
CA GLY A 43 5.25 -18.02 13.96
C GLY A 43 6.46 -17.64 13.07
N ILE A 44 6.54 -16.41 12.55
CA ILE A 44 7.72 -15.76 11.89
C ILE A 44 7.77 -15.81 10.34
N ARG A 45 8.11 -14.62 9.81
CA ARG A 45 8.42 -14.18 8.42
C ARG A 45 7.24 -14.13 7.44
N SER A 46 6.25 -13.27 7.74
CA SER A 46 5.28 -12.78 6.75
C SER A 46 5.79 -11.52 6.05
N PHE A 47 5.55 -11.43 4.74
CA PHE A 47 5.66 -10.18 3.98
C PHE A 47 4.72 -9.10 4.56
N PRO A 48 5.15 -7.83 4.69
CA PRO A 48 4.32 -6.71 5.20
C PRO A 48 3.28 -6.24 4.16
N TRP A 49 2.36 -7.13 3.81
CA TRP A 49 1.39 -6.96 2.73
C TRP A 49 0.46 -5.74 2.92
N ILE A 50 0.13 -5.40 4.16
CA ILE A 50 -0.70 -4.22 4.49
C ILE A 50 0.01 -2.93 4.08
N GLY A 51 1.30 -2.82 4.41
CA GLY A 51 2.12 -1.66 4.02
C GLY A 51 2.32 -1.58 2.51
N PHE A 52 2.55 -2.73 1.86
CA PHE A 52 2.69 -2.81 0.40
C PHE A 52 1.41 -2.38 -0.32
N LEU A 53 0.25 -2.91 0.07
CA LEU A 53 -1.04 -2.49 -0.49
C LEU A 53 -1.32 -1.01 -0.26
N GLY A 54 -0.99 -0.49 0.93
CA GLY A 54 -1.07 0.94 1.22
C GLY A 54 -0.27 1.79 0.24
N GLY A 55 0.97 1.38 -0.05
CA GLY A 55 1.82 2.03 -1.05
C GLY A 55 1.23 1.98 -2.47
N VAL A 56 0.72 0.84 -2.91
CA VAL A 56 0.09 0.69 -4.23
C VAL A 56 -1.14 1.59 -4.36
N LEU A 57 -2.02 1.61 -3.37
CA LEU A 57 -3.22 2.46 -3.36
C LEU A 57 -2.86 3.95 -3.39
N LEU A 58 -1.81 4.34 -2.68
CA LEU A 58 -1.32 5.71 -2.68
C LEU A 58 -0.82 6.12 -4.07
N VAL A 59 -0.02 5.30 -4.73
CA VAL A 59 0.47 5.57 -6.11
C VAL A 59 -0.69 5.67 -7.10
N ILE A 60 -1.61 4.71 -7.09
CA ILE A 60 -2.79 4.74 -7.97
C ILE A 60 -3.65 5.98 -7.70
N GLY A 61 -3.86 6.32 -6.42
CA GLY A 61 -4.59 7.50 -6.02
C GLY A 61 -3.95 8.80 -6.53
N ILE A 62 -2.62 8.92 -6.45
CA ILE A 62 -1.88 10.06 -7.01
C ILE A 62 -2.06 10.15 -8.53
N ILE A 63 -1.86 9.05 -9.25
CA ILE A 63 -2.01 9.02 -10.72
C ILE A 63 -3.42 9.48 -11.13
N PHE A 64 -4.46 8.95 -10.47
CA PHE A 64 -5.83 9.36 -10.74
C PHE A 64 -6.11 10.82 -10.35
N ASN A 65 -5.46 11.34 -9.32
CA ASN A 65 -5.59 12.75 -8.94
C ASN A 65 -4.99 13.68 -10.00
N ILE A 66 -3.78 13.35 -10.49
CA ILE A 66 -3.08 14.12 -11.54
C ILE A 66 -3.88 14.07 -12.85
N SER A 67 -4.27 12.86 -13.29
CA SER A 67 -5.09 12.67 -14.49
C SER A 67 -6.40 13.47 -14.42
N ALA A 68 -7.09 13.42 -13.29
CA ALA A 68 -8.33 14.17 -13.11
C ALA A 68 -8.13 15.70 -13.00
N LYS A 69 -6.92 16.19 -12.68
CA LYS A 69 -6.57 17.62 -12.78
C LYS A 69 -6.29 18.01 -14.22
N GLY A 70 -5.53 17.22 -14.97
CA GLY A 70 -5.26 17.46 -16.40
C GLY A 70 -6.54 17.54 -17.25
N ASN A 71 -7.55 16.76 -16.90
CA ASN A 71 -8.84 16.74 -17.61
C ASN A 71 -9.76 17.95 -17.34
N LYS A 72 -9.38 18.90 -16.47
CA LYS A 72 -10.13 20.15 -16.23
C LYS A 72 -9.59 21.33 -17.02
N SER A 73 -8.51 21.14 -17.78
CA SER A 73 -7.78 22.19 -18.50
C SER A 73 -8.20 22.33 -19.97
N HIS A 74 -9.22 21.58 -20.40
CA HIS A 74 -9.85 21.62 -21.71
C HIS A 74 -11.34 21.91 -21.53
#